data_AF-A0A914UHF5-F1
#
_entry.id   AF-A0A914UHF5-F1
#
_cell.length_a   1.000
_cell.length_b   1.000
_cell.length_c   1.000
_cell.angle_alpha   90.00
_cell.angle_beta   90.00
_cell.angle_gamma   90.00
#
_symmetry.space_group_name_H-M   'P 1'
#
loop_
_entity.id
_entity.type
_entity.pdbx_description
1 polymer ?
#
loop_
_entity_poly.entity_id
_entity_poly.type
_entity_poly.pdbx_seq_one_letter_code
_entity_poly.pdbx_strand_id
1 'polypeptide(L)'
;QSCDLNSSVMTDRTMESVDSMYSSMRSPLPGCSIRDPDLDAKIKEATALASSAEKLQALPYNKLVALHAEMEQLIQVYNESLVQELALKDELEYEKELKNTFISLLLSIQNKRRQFANDRKRKGSKADPAVLPQFITASVPYQDNTGPPDNASLQALIKILRAVNEDNPAVPTILTDYILTVVCPSALSSGFAQ
;
A
#
# COMPACT_ATOMS: atom_id res chain seq x y z
N GLN A 1 -62.62 -2.44 -5.41
CA GLN A 1 -61.35 -2.23 -6.14
C GLN A 1 -60.25 -2.28 -5.09
N SER A 2 -59.52 -3.38 -5.05
CA SER A 2 -58.46 -3.69 -4.08
C SER A 2 -57.19 -2.90 -4.43
N CYS A 3 -56.52 -2.37 -3.42
CA CYS A 3 -55.10 -2.01 -3.48
C CYS A 3 -54.43 -2.55 -2.21
N ASP A 4 -54.13 -3.84 -2.20
CA ASP A 4 -53.23 -4.45 -1.22
C ASP A 4 -51.78 -4.17 -1.64
N LEU A 5 -51.09 -3.32 -0.88
CA LEU A 5 -49.65 -3.13 -1.01
C LEU A 5 -48.98 -4.37 -0.42
N ASN A 6 -48.56 -5.29 -1.29
CA ASN A 6 -47.77 -6.45 -0.92
C ASN A 6 -46.48 -6.02 -0.21
N SER A 7 -46.46 -6.17 1.12
CA SER A 7 -45.25 -6.27 1.92
C SER A 7 -44.44 -7.46 1.42
N SER A 8 -43.46 -7.18 0.56
CA SER A 8 -42.55 -8.19 0.03
C SER A 8 -41.53 -8.52 1.11
N VAL A 9 -41.74 -9.65 1.77
CA VAL A 9 -40.76 -10.36 2.62
C VAL A 9 -39.61 -10.91 1.76
N MET A 10 -38.88 -10.02 1.08
CA MET A 10 -37.63 -10.37 0.41
C MET A 10 -36.48 -10.28 1.43
N THR A 11 -36.32 -11.41 2.13
CA THR A 11 -35.05 -12.07 2.46
C THR A 11 -34.04 -11.34 3.37
N ASP A 12 -34.28 -11.48 4.67
CA ASP A 12 -33.28 -11.43 5.77
C ASP A 12 -31.99 -12.22 5.43
N ARG A 13 -32.15 -13.33 4.70
CA ARG A 13 -31.06 -14.19 4.21
C ARG A 13 -30.09 -13.51 3.23
N THR A 14 -30.53 -12.50 2.47
CA THR A 14 -29.67 -11.80 1.50
C THR A 14 -28.78 -10.78 2.21
N MET A 15 -29.31 -10.14 3.26
CA MET A 15 -28.58 -9.25 4.16
C MET A 15 -27.44 -10.00 4.88
N GLU A 16 -27.70 -11.20 5.40
CA GLU A 16 -26.66 -12.03 6.03
C GLU A 16 -25.59 -12.52 5.03
N SER A 17 -25.98 -12.81 3.78
CA SER A 17 -25.06 -13.28 2.73
C SER A 17 -24.06 -12.20 2.31
N VAL A 18 -24.46 -10.94 2.22
CA VAL A 18 -23.54 -9.85 1.86
C VAL A 18 -22.59 -9.56 3.02
N ASP A 19 -23.08 -9.54 4.26
CA ASP A 19 -22.27 -9.28 5.45
C ASP A 19 -21.21 -10.38 5.68
N SER A 20 -21.54 -11.63 5.36
CA SER A 20 -20.62 -12.77 5.42
C SER A 20 -19.48 -12.68 4.38
N MET A 21 -19.75 -12.12 3.20
CA MET A 21 -18.70 -11.85 2.19
C MET A 21 -17.78 -10.71 2.61
N TYR A 22 -18.31 -9.65 3.23
CA TYR A 22 -17.50 -8.56 3.80
C TYR A 22 -16.68 -9.04 5.00
N SER A 23 -17.21 -9.98 5.78
CA SER A 23 -16.50 -10.61 6.91
C SER A 23 -15.31 -11.46 6.45
N SER A 24 -15.41 -12.14 5.31
CA SER A 24 -14.31 -12.94 4.73
C SER A 24 -13.19 -12.09 4.10
N MET A 25 -13.50 -10.83 3.72
CA MET A 25 -12.50 -9.85 3.25
C MET A 25 -11.80 -9.12 4.40
N ARG A 26 -12.25 -9.32 5.65
CA ARG A 26 -11.57 -8.80 6.83
C ARG A 26 -10.32 -9.63 7.07
N SER A 27 -9.16 -9.00 6.87
CA SER A 27 -7.85 -9.65 7.00
C SER A 27 -7.72 -10.42 8.33
N PRO A 28 -7.29 -11.69 8.31
CA PRO A 28 -7.05 -12.48 9.53
C PRO A 28 -5.74 -12.11 10.25
N LEU A 29 -5.05 -11.04 9.81
CA LEU A 29 -3.82 -10.60 10.45
C LEU A 29 -4.13 -9.91 11.80
N PRO A 30 -3.57 -10.38 12.93
CA PRO A 30 -3.81 -9.82 14.27
C PRO A 30 -3.24 -8.42 14.51
N GLY A 31 -2.86 -7.68 13.46
CA GLY A 31 -1.96 -6.52 13.58
C GLY A 31 -2.52 -5.16 13.18
N CYS A 32 -3.72 -5.06 12.60
CA CYS A 32 -4.21 -3.78 12.08
C CYS A 32 -5.74 -3.62 12.17
N SER A 33 -6.31 -3.96 13.31
CA SER A 33 -7.65 -3.49 13.66
C SER A 33 -7.56 -2.90 15.06
N ILE A 34 -7.05 -1.66 15.15
CA ILE A 34 -7.37 -0.78 16.27
C ILE A 34 -8.86 -0.39 16.09
N ARG A 35 -9.76 -1.37 16.16
CA ARG A 35 -11.18 -1.11 16.36
C ARG A 35 -11.48 -1.73 17.70
N ASP A 36 -11.38 -0.91 18.72
CA ASP A 36 -11.82 -1.28 20.05
C ASP A 36 -13.34 -1.51 19.97
N PRO A 37 -13.84 -2.75 20.11
CA PRO A 37 -15.27 -3.03 20.03
C PRO A 37 -16.07 -2.31 21.13
N ASP A 38 -15.43 -1.89 22.22
CA ASP A 38 -16.05 -1.08 23.28
C ASP A 38 -16.31 0.37 22.80
N LEU A 39 -15.39 0.92 22.01
CA LEU A 39 -15.54 2.25 21.41
C LEU A 39 -16.72 2.27 20.42
N ASP A 40 -16.82 1.25 19.56
CA ASP A 40 -17.92 1.12 18.59
C ASP A 40 -19.30 1.00 19.28
N ALA A 41 -19.37 0.27 20.40
CA ALA A 41 -20.59 0.15 21.19
C ALA A 41 -21.00 1.49 21.82
N LYS A 42 -20.04 2.21 22.42
CA LYS A 42 -20.23 3.56 22.99
C LYS A 42 -20.68 4.58 21.94
N ILE A 43 -20.12 4.52 20.73
CA ILE A 43 -20.56 5.38 19.61
C ILE A 43 -22.01 5.13 19.27
N LYS A 44 -22.40 3.86 19.12
CA LYS A 44 -23.77 3.50 18.73
C LYS A 44 -24.77 3.96 19.78
N GLU A 45 -24.43 3.84 21.05
CA GLU A 45 -25.25 4.32 22.17
C GLU A 45 -25.34 5.85 22.20
N ALA A 46 -24.22 6.57 22.15
CA ALA A 46 -24.18 8.03 22.14
C ALA A 46 -24.94 8.62 20.93
N THR A 47 -24.81 8.01 19.76
CA THR A 47 -25.51 8.42 18.53
C THR A 47 -27.01 8.15 18.62
N ALA A 48 -27.43 7.03 19.22
CA ALA A 48 -28.84 6.71 19.43
C ALA A 48 -29.53 7.67 20.42
N LEU A 49 -28.78 8.17 21.41
CA LEU A 49 -29.25 9.20 22.34
C LEU A 49 -29.29 10.58 21.68
N ALA A 50 -28.24 10.95 20.94
CA ALA A 50 -28.11 12.25 20.29
C ALA A 50 -29.11 12.46 19.13
N SER A 51 -29.56 11.38 18.48
CA SER A 51 -30.52 11.42 17.36
C SER A 51 -31.98 11.63 17.78
N SER A 52 -32.28 11.67 19.09
CA SER A 52 -33.65 11.85 19.60
C SER A 52 -33.73 13.11 20.46
N ALA A 53 -34.23 14.21 19.85
CA ALA A 53 -34.38 15.50 20.52
C ALA A 53 -35.29 15.44 21.77
N GLU A 54 -36.34 14.62 21.75
CA GLU A 54 -37.23 14.42 22.90
C GLU A 54 -36.52 13.74 24.08
N LYS A 55 -35.67 12.75 23.82
CA LYS A 55 -34.87 12.08 24.86
C LYS A 55 -33.83 13.00 25.46
N LEU A 56 -33.20 13.84 24.63
CA LEU A 56 -32.27 14.88 25.08
C LEU A 56 -32.93 15.92 25.98
N GLN A 57 -34.14 16.38 25.63
CA GLN A 57 -34.90 17.36 26.45
C GLN A 57 -35.40 16.77 27.77
N ALA A 58 -35.66 15.46 27.83
CA ALA A 58 -36.09 14.77 29.05
C ALA A 58 -34.93 14.49 30.03
N LEU A 59 -33.67 14.67 29.61
CA LEU A 59 -32.51 14.43 30.47
C LEU A 59 -32.27 15.60 31.43
N PRO A 60 -31.91 15.33 32.69
CA PRO A 60 -31.48 16.37 33.61
C PRO A 60 -30.14 16.97 33.16
N TYR A 61 -29.93 18.25 33.48
CA TYR A 61 -28.77 19.04 33.03
C TYR A 61 -27.41 18.35 33.26
N ASN A 62 -27.21 17.71 34.41
CA ASN A 62 -25.99 16.99 34.73
C ASN A 62 -25.70 15.80 33.79
N LYS A 63 -26.74 15.06 33.39
CA LYS A 63 -26.60 13.96 32.41
C LYS A 63 -26.33 14.50 31.01
N LEU A 64 -26.92 15.64 30.65
CA LEU A 64 -26.69 16.28 29.36
C LEU A 64 -25.24 16.78 29.23
N VAL A 65 -24.69 17.37 30.30
CA VAL A 65 -23.27 17.78 30.36
C VAL A 65 -22.33 16.57 30.26
N ALA A 66 -22.65 15.47 30.95
CA ALA A 66 -21.85 14.24 30.87
C ALA A 66 -21.87 13.63 29.45
N LEU A 67 -23.05 13.55 28.82
CA LEU A 67 -23.20 13.07 27.45
C LEU A 67 -22.43 13.95 26.46
N HIS A 68 -22.50 15.27 26.61
CA HIS A 68 -21.73 16.19 25.79
C HIS A 68 -20.22 15.95 25.93
N ALA A 69 -19.71 15.82 27.16
CA ALA A 69 -18.29 15.54 27.39
C ALA A 69 -17.86 14.17 26.81
N GLU A 70 -18.71 13.14 26.93
CA GLU A 70 -18.46 11.83 26.33
C GLU A 70 -18.45 11.89 24.80
N MET A 71 -19.38 12.64 24.19
CA MET A 71 -19.40 12.86 22.74
C MET A 71 -18.15 13.59 22.26
N GLU A 72 -17.70 14.64 22.96
CA GLU A 72 -16.47 15.36 22.61
C GLU A 72 -15.23 14.45 22.69
N GLN A 73 -15.11 13.66 23.76
CA GLN A 73 -14.03 12.69 23.91
C GLN A 73 -14.04 11.65 22.80
N LEU A 74 -15.23 11.15 22.45
CA LEU A 74 -15.41 10.16 21.41
C LEU A 74 -15.06 10.70 20.02
N ILE A 75 -15.48 11.94 19.72
CA ILE A 75 -15.10 12.66 18.49
C ILE A 75 -13.58 12.80 18.42
N GLN A 76 -12.92 13.19 19.52
CA GLN A 76 -11.47 13.35 19.56
C GLN A 76 -10.74 12.04 19.26
N VAL A 77 -11.08 10.96 19.98
CA VAL A 77 -10.47 9.63 19.77
C VAL A 77 -10.69 9.14 18.34
N TYR A 78 -11.89 9.33 17.79
CA TYR A 78 -12.20 8.93 16.43
C TYR A 78 -11.38 9.70 15.39
N ASN A 79 -11.26 11.02 15.55
CA ASN A 79 -10.46 11.85 14.65
C ASN A 79 -8.99 11.45 14.71
N GLU A 80 -8.46 11.12 15.89
CA GLU A 80 -7.09 10.62 16.06
C GLU A 80 -6.89 9.27 15.35
N SER A 81 -7.79 8.31 15.54
CA SER A 81 -7.75 7.03 14.83
C SER A 81 -7.87 7.19 13.32
N LEU A 82 -8.75 8.07 12.84
CA LEU A 82 -8.93 8.36 11.42
C LEU A 82 -7.64 8.90 10.79
N VAL A 83 -6.96 9.84 11.45
CA VAL A 83 -5.69 10.39 10.98
C VAL A 83 -4.61 9.30 10.89
N GLN A 84 -4.52 8.42 11.89
CA GLN A 84 -3.56 7.32 11.89
C GLN A 84 -3.81 6.33 10.74
N GLU A 85 -5.07 5.92 10.55
CA GLU A 85 -5.47 5.02 9.46
C GLU A 85 -5.23 5.64 8.07
N LEU A 86 -5.48 6.95 7.91
CA LEU A 86 -5.17 7.66 6.66
C LEU A 86 -3.67 7.67 6.37
N ALA A 87 -2.84 7.97 7.37
CA ALA A 87 -1.39 7.94 7.22
C ALA A 87 -0.87 6.53 6.87
N LEU A 88 -1.41 5.50 7.51
CA LEU A 88 -1.07 4.11 7.21
C LEU A 88 -1.49 3.72 5.79
N LYS A 89 -2.69 4.13 5.36
CA LYS A 89 -3.18 3.89 4.00
C LYS A 89 -2.27 4.54 2.96
N ASP A 90 -1.80 5.76 3.22
CA ASP A 90 -0.89 6.47 2.31
C ASP A 90 0.48 5.78 2.23
N GLU A 91 1.02 5.28 3.34
CA GLU A 91 2.24 4.47 3.35
C GLU A 91 2.08 3.18 2.52
N LEU A 92 0.96 2.47 2.69
CA LEU A 92 0.68 1.25 1.94
C LEU A 92 0.48 1.50 0.44
N GLU A 93 -0.19 2.60 0.07
CA GLU A 93 -0.35 2.98 -1.34
C GLU A 93 1.00 3.33 -1.96
N TYR A 94 1.87 4.03 -1.22
CA TYR A 94 3.23 4.32 -1.64
C TYR A 94 4.05 3.04 -1.89
N GLU A 95 4.02 2.06 -0.98
CA GLU A 95 4.70 0.77 -1.20
C GLU A 95 4.18 0.04 -2.43
N LYS A 96 2.87 0.05 -2.63
CA LYS A 96 2.21 -0.58 -3.78
C LYS A 96 2.62 0.11 -5.08
N GLU A 97 2.70 1.43 -5.10
CA GLU A 97 3.15 2.19 -6.27
C GLU A 97 4.63 1.92 -6.59
N LEU A 98 5.50 1.83 -5.58
CA LEU A 98 6.89 1.42 -5.75
C LEU A 98 6.98 0.02 -6.38
N LYS A 99 6.28 -0.98 -5.82
CA LYS A 99 6.26 -2.35 -6.32
C LYS A 99 5.73 -2.43 -7.75
N ASN A 100 4.64 -1.73 -8.06
CA ASN A 100 4.07 -1.67 -9.41
C ASN A 100 5.01 -1.01 -10.42
N THR A 101 5.70 0.04 -10.00
CA THR A 101 6.70 0.73 -10.82
C THR A 101 7.89 -0.18 -11.13
N PHE A 102 8.40 -0.88 -10.11
CA PHE A 102 9.49 -1.84 -10.27
C PHE A 102 9.10 -2.97 -11.25
N ILE A 103 7.93 -3.59 -11.05
CA ILE A 103 7.43 -4.66 -11.93
C ILE A 103 7.30 -4.15 -13.37
N SER A 104 6.73 -2.95 -13.56
CA SER A 104 6.52 -2.37 -14.88
C SER A 104 7.83 -2.10 -15.62
N LEU A 105 8.84 -1.56 -14.93
CA LEU A 105 10.17 -1.34 -15.49
C LEU A 105 10.88 -2.66 -15.81
N LEU A 106 10.81 -3.63 -14.89
CA LEU A 106 11.42 -4.95 -15.07
C LEU A 106 10.85 -5.66 -16.31
N LEU A 107 9.52 -5.66 -16.46
CA LEU A 107 8.83 -6.23 -17.63
C LEU A 107 9.21 -5.48 -18.91
N SER A 108 9.31 -4.15 -18.87
CA SER A 108 9.72 -3.34 -20.03
C SER A 108 11.13 -3.71 -20.51
N ILE A 109 12.10 -3.79 -19.59
CA ILE A 109 13.48 -4.16 -19.90
C ILE A 109 13.54 -5.60 -20.44
N GLN A 110 12.84 -6.55 -19.80
CA GLN A 110 12.77 -7.93 -20.28
C GLN A 110 12.19 -8.02 -21.70
N ASN A 111 11.12 -7.26 -21.97
CA ASN A 111 10.52 -7.19 -23.30
C ASN A 111 11.49 -6.63 -24.35
N LYS A 112 12.17 -5.51 -24.03
CA LYS A 112 13.20 -4.95 -24.90
C LYS A 112 14.35 -5.94 -25.15
N ARG A 113 14.89 -6.58 -24.11
CA ARG A 113 15.93 -7.63 -24.25
C ARG A 113 15.49 -8.75 -25.19
N ARG A 114 14.24 -9.20 -25.08
CA ARG A 114 13.66 -10.23 -25.97
C ARG A 114 13.55 -9.74 -27.42
N GLN A 115 13.13 -8.49 -27.64
CA GLN A 115 13.09 -7.89 -28.98
C GLN A 115 14.48 -7.82 -29.60
N PHE A 116 15.49 -7.33 -28.86
CA PHE A 116 16.87 -7.29 -29.32
C PHE A 116 17.43 -8.68 -29.68
N ALA A 117 17.11 -9.71 -28.88
CA ALA A 117 17.52 -11.07 -29.18
C ALA A 117 16.86 -11.61 -30.48
N ASN A 118 15.61 -11.26 -30.73
CA ASN A 118 14.88 -11.67 -31.92
C ASN A 118 15.35 -10.93 -33.19
N ASP A 119 15.64 -9.64 -33.10
CA ASP A 119 16.12 -8.83 -34.23
C ASP A 119 17.52 -9.29 -34.70
N ARG A 120 18.40 -9.67 -33.76
CA ARG A 120 19.71 -10.25 -34.07
C ARG A 120 19.62 -11.59 -34.82
N LYS A 121 18.56 -12.39 -34.57
CA LYS A 121 18.33 -13.66 -35.26
C LYS A 121 17.79 -13.47 -36.69
N ARG A 122 17.06 -12.38 -36.94
CA ARG A 122 16.46 -12.08 -38.26
C ARG A 122 17.36 -11.27 -39.18
N LYS A 123 18.18 -10.38 -38.62
CA LYS A 123 19.07 -9.46 -39.35
C LYS A 123 20.51 -9.93 -39.11
N GLY A 124 21.01 -10.84 -39.94
CA GLY A 124 22.36 -11.41 -39.80
C GLY A 124 23.43 -10.35 -39.49
N SER A 125 23.94 -10.37 -38.26
CA SER A 125 25.24 -9.86 -37.77
C SER A 125 25.87 -8.61 -38.42
N LYS A 126 25.08 -7.58 -38.77
CA LYS A 126 25.61 -6.26 -39.17
C LYS A 126 24.88 -5.10 -38.49
N ALA A 127 24.56 -5.25 -37.20
CA ALA A 127 24.16 -4.10 -36.39
C ALA A 127 25.43 -3.40 -35.88
N ASP A 128 25.56 -2.12 -36.21
CA ASP A 128 26.65 -1.24 -35.76
C ASP A 128 26.69 -1.24 -34.22
N PRO A 129 27.84 -1.53 -33.56
CA PRO A 129 27.93 -1.59 -32.10
C PRO A 129 27.53 -0.28 -31.40
N ALA A 130 27.53 0.85 -32.12
CA ALA A 130 27.09 2.16 -31.61
C ALA A 130 25.56 2.31 -31.47
N VAL A 131 24.75 1.42 -32.06
CA VAL A 131 23.26 1.44 -31.98
C VAL A 131 22.73 0.43 -30.96
N LEU A 132 23.63 -0.31 -30.28
CA LEU A 132 23.24 -1.29 -29.27
C LEU A 132 22.99 -0.59 -27.93
N PRO A 133 21.84 -0.83 -27.28
CA PRO A 133 21.64 -0.45 -25.88
C PRO A 133 22.76 -1.02 -25.03
N GLN A 134 23.65 -0.15 -24.55
CA GLN A 134 24.87 -0.55 -23.88
C GLN A 134 24.59 -1.18 -22.52
N PHE A 135 23.45 -0.80 -21.91
CA PHE A 135 23.15 -1.12 -20.52
C PHE A 135 22.03 -2.14 -20.36
N ILE A 136 21.30 -2.48 -21.42
CA ILE A 136 20.14 -3.37 -21.31
C ILE A 136 20.49 -4.83 -20.96
N THR A 137 21.76 -5.20 -21.15
CA THR A 137 22.31 -6.50 -20.75
C THR A 137 23.05 -6.45 -19.42
N ALA A 138 23.08 -5.30 -18.73
CA ALA A 138 23.74 -5.18 -17.44
C ALA A 138 23.11 -6.12 -16.42
N SER A 139 23.97 -6.82 -15.67
CA SER A 139 23.57 -7.65 -14.54
C SER A 139 23.51 -6.76 -13.30
N VAL A 140 22.38 -6.81 -12.58
CA VAL A 140 22.22 -6.12 -11.30
C VAL A 140 22.32 -7.17 -10.19
N PRO A 141 23.28 -7.06 -9.26
CA PRO A 141 23.39 -7.99 -8.15
C PRO A 141 22.19 -7.86 -7.20
N TYR A 142 21.68 -8.99 -6.72
CA TYR A 142 20.57 -9.07 -5.78
C TYR A 142 20.87 -10.13 -4.73
N GLN A 143 20.51 -9.88 -3.47
CA GLN A 143 20.69 -10.84 -2.38
C GLN A 143 19.39 -11.62 -2.18
N ASP A 144 19.39 -12.90 -2.57
CA ASP A 144 18.21 -13.78 -2.47
C ASP A 144 17.88 -14.17 -1.00
N ASN A 145 18.81 -13.91 -0.08
CA ASN A 145 18.80 -14.48 1.28
C ASN A 145 18.07 -13.58 2.30
N THR A 146 17.75 -12.34 1.93
CA THR A 146 17.28 -11.29 2.85
C THR A 146 15.76 -11.09 2.83
N GLY A 147 15.02 -11.96 2.13
CA GLY A 147 13.57 -11.79 1.94
C GLY A 147 13.27 -10.73 0.86
N PRO A 148 12.02 -10.23 0.81
CA PRO A 148 11.65 -9.15 -0.11
C PRO A 148 12.51 -7.91 0.14
N PRO A 149 12.89 -7.15 -0.91
CA PRO A 149 13.65 -5.93 -0.72
C PRO A 149 12.80 -4.91 0.05
N ASP A 150 13.44 -4.21 0.98
CA ASP A 150 12.83 -3.07 1.66
C ASP A 150 12.61 -1.89 0.71
N ASN A 151 11.86 -0.88 1.14
CA ASN A 151 11.51 0.26 0.28
C ASN A 151 12.76 1.02 -0.21
N ALA A 152 13.82 1.11 0.60
CA ALA A 152 15.07 1.75 0.21
C ALA A 152 15.80 0.97 -0.89
N SER A 153 15.96 -0.34 -0.73
CA SER A 153 16.56 -1.20 -1.76
C SER A 153 15.72 -1.19 -3.04
N LEU A 154 14.39 -1.25 -2.91
CA LEU A 154 13.47 -1.23 -4.04
C LEU A 154 13.56 0.08 -4.83
N GLN A 155 13.67 1.23 -4.15
CA GLN A 155 13.92 2.52 -4.81
C GLN A 155 15.25 2.55 -5.56
N ALA A 156 16.33 2.05 -4.96
CA ALA A 156 17.64 2.00 -5.61
C ALA A 156 17.60 1.11 -6.85
N LEU A 157 16.93 -0.05 -6.76
CA LEU A 157 16.68 -0.94 -7.89
C LEU A 157 15.85 -0.24 -8.97
N ILE A 158 14.76 0.45 -8.63
CA ILE A 158 13.95 1.24 -9.57
C ILE A 158 14.82 2.28 -10.29
N LYS A 159 15.69 2.99 -9.58
CA LYS A 159 16.61 4.00 -10.15
C LYS A 159 17.55 3.38 -11.19
N ILE A 160 18.12 2.21 -10.88
CA ILE A 160 18.94 1.45 -11.82
C ILE A 160 18.12 1.04 -13.04
N LEU A 161 16.93 0.45 -12.83
CA LEU A 161 16.09 -0.02 -13.94
C LEU A 161 15.64 1.13 -14.85
N ARG A 162 15.29 2.31 -14.32
CA ARG A 162 15.00 3.49 -15.16
C ARG A 162 16.21 3.88 -15.99
N ALA A 163 17.38 4.02 -15.36
CA ALA A 163 18.61 4.40 -16.04
C ALA A 163 18.99 3.40 -17.14
N VAL A 164 18.84 2.10 -16.89
CA VAL A 164 19.05 1.03 -17.88
C VAL A 164 18.03 1.11 -19.01
N ASN A 165 16.75 1.33 -18.69
CA ASN A 165 15.68 1.41 -19.68
C ASN A 165 15.82 2.61 -20.63
N GLU A 166 16.49 3.68 -20.18
CA GLU A 166 16.75 4.93 -20.92
C GLU A 166 18.16 4.97 -21.57
N ASP A 167 18.96 3.91 -21.46
CA ASP A 167 20.37 3.88 -21.87
C ASP A 167 21.20 5.06 -21.30
N ASN A 168 20.93 5.41 -20.04
CA ASN A 168 21.57 6.53 -19.37
C ASN A 168 23.06 6.22 -19.09
N PRO A 169 24.03 7.08 -19.49
CA PRO A 169 25.45 6.84 -19.25
C PRO A 169 25.85 6.84 -17.77
N ALA A 170 24.99 7.31 -16.87
CA ALA A 170 25.20 7.25 -15.43
C ALA A 170 24.95 5.87 -14.80
N VAL A 171 24.47 4.88 -15.57
CA VAL A 171 24.21 3.51 -15.08
C VAL A 171 25.39 2.93 -14.28
N PRO A 172 26.66 3.00 -14.73
CA PRO A 172 27.79 2.48 -13.95
C PRO A 172 27.90 3.14 -12.58
N THR A 173 27.76 4.46 -12.50
CA THR A 173 27.83 5.22 -11.24
C THR A 173 26.69 4.81 -10.29
N ILE A 174 25.46 4.70 -10.81
CA ILE A 174 24.28 4.32 -10.02
C ILE A 174 24.40 2.88 -9.52
N LEU A 175 24.92 1.97 -10.35
CA LEU A 175 25.20 0.58 -9.96
C LEU A 175 26.27 0.50 -8.88
N THR A 176 27.36 1.26 -9.02
CA THR A 176 28.41 1.33 -8.00
C THR A 176 27.86 1.81 -6.66
N ASP A 177 27.09 2.89 -6.66
CA ASP A 177 26.44 3.43 -5.46
C ASP A 177 25.55 2.38 -4.77
N TYR A 178 24.68 1.70 -5.53
CA TYR A 178 23.85 0.62 -5.02
C TYR A 178 24.67 -0.55 -4.44
N ILE A 179 25.73 -0.97 -5.12
CA ILE A 179 26.58 -2.06 -4.63
C ILE A 179 27.23 -1.66 -3.30
N LEU A 180 27.73 -0.43 -3.18
CA LEU A 180 28.41 0.04 -1.97
C LEU A 180 27.45 0.32 -0.81
N THR A 181 26.21 0.71 -1.08
CA THR A 181 25.24 1.12 -0.05
C THR A 181 24.29 0.01 0.38
N VAL A 182 23.86 -0.84 -0.55
CA VAL A 182 22.84 -1.88 -0.31
C VAL A 182 23.47 -3.28 -0.25
N VAL A 183 24.36 -3.61 -1.18
CA VAL A 183 24.94 -4.97 -1.28
C VAL A 183 26.12 -5.16 -0.32
N CYS A 184 26.97 -4.15 -0.20
CA CYS A 184 28.19 -4.17 0.61
C CYS A 184 28.31 -2.93 1.52
N PRO A 185 27.38 -2.73 2.50
CA PRO A 185 27.39 -1.54 3.36
C PRO A 185 28.71 -1.33 4.15
N SER A 186 29.48 -2.40 4.34
CA SER A 186 30.69 -2.44 5.16
C SER A 186 31.92 -1.77 4.53
N ALA A 187 31.90 -1.35 3.27
CA ALA A 187 33.06 -0.73 2.61
C ALA A 187 33.49 0.63 3.22
N LEU A 188 32.69 1.21 4.12
CA LEU A 188 33.00 2.47 4.83
C LEU A 188 33.21 2.30 6.34
N SER A 189 32.99 1.12 6.95
CA SER A 189 33.09 0.95 8.40
C SER A 189 34.19 0.03 8.90
N SER A 190 34.92 -0.68 8.03
CA SER A 190 36.05 -1.53 8.44
C SER A 190 37.36 -1.09 7.78
N GLY A 191 38.02 -0.08 8.34
CA GLY A 191 39.31 0.39 7.82
C GLY A 191 40.20 1.22 8.77
N PHE A 192 39.82 1.42 10.03
CA PHE A 192 40.71 1.99 11.07
C PHE A 192 40.48 1.29 12.40
N ALA A 193 40.97 0.04 12.50
CA ALA A 193 41.21 -0.61 13.78
C ALA A 193 42.26 -1.72 13.60
N GLN A 194 43.52 -1.31 13.39
CA GLN A 194 44.70 -1.93 14.01
C GLN A 194 45.91 -1.02 13.87
#